data_AF-A0A1G4RX29-F1
#
_entry.id   AF-A0A1G4RX29-F1
#
_cell.length_a   1.000
_cell.length_b   1.000
_cell.length_c   1.000
_cell.angle_alpha   90.00
_cell.angle_beta   90.00
_cell.angle_gamma   90.00
#
_symmetry.space_group_name_H-M   'P 1'
#
loop_
_entity.id
_entity.type
_entity.pdbx_description
1 polymer ?
#
loop_
_entity_poly.entity_id
_entity_poly.type
_entity_poly.pdbx_seq_one_letter_code
_entity_poly.pdbx_strand_id
1 'polypeptide(L)'
;MLYAADMSTPHPPTAPTPTPQPAPLPAAVNVLLYGAAFACVLTIMALSLLPAQEMPSTGIADGIDHFIAYWGTGGLMALAFRGRGRVLVVAGIGLIGLGGLMEVLQQLSPGRSSTWGDFLMSGGGALAGLAMGTVAARLISHLRRRAAGRPGRRHRFEGPVPQEAAPVRAGRR
;
A
#
# COMPACT_ATOMS: atom_id res chain seq x y z
N MET A 1 -3.21 65.38 31.41
CA MET A 1 -2.07 64.49 31.10
C MET A 1 -2.67 63.17 30.63
N LEU A 2 -2.89 63.02 29.33
CA LEU A 2 -3.53 61.86 28.71
C LEU A 2 -2.46 60.80 28.43
N TYR A 3 -2.56 59.64 29.09
CA TYR A 3 -1.70 58.49 28.84
C TYR A 3 -2.38 57.62 27.78
N ALA A 4 -1.89 57.69 26.55
CA ALA A 4 -2.32 56.82 25.46
C ALA A 4 -1.62 55.46 25.62
N ALA A 5 -2.39 54.41 25.91
CA ALA A 5 -1.92 53.04 25.89
C ALA A 5 -1.89 52.53 24.44
N ASP A 6 -0.71 52.51 23.84
CA ASP A 6 -0.46 51.76 22.59
C ASP A 6 -0.30 50.28 22.95
N MET A 7 -1.41 49.54 22.94
CA MET A 7 -1.42 48.08 23.05
C MET A 7 -1.38 47.47 21.65
N SER A 8 -0.20 47.47 21.03
CA SER A 8 0.08 46.59 19.89
C SER A 8 0.28 45.17 20.43
N THR A 9 -0.80 44.39 20.53
CA THR A 9 -0.71 42.97 20.87
C THR A 9 -0.25 42.19 19.62
N PRO A 10 0.81 41.36 19.71
CA PRO A 10 1.23 40.54 18.58
C PRO A 10 0.13 39.52 18.26
N HIS A 11 -0.34 39.51 17.01
CA HIS A 11 -1.29 38.54 16.52
C HIS A 11 -0.69 37.13 16.63
N PRO A 12 -1.37 36.14 17.23
CA PRO A 12 -0.85 34.79 17.32
C PRO A 12 -0.62 34.21 15.91
N PRO A 13 0.47 33.45 15.68
CA PRO A 13 0.71 32.81 14.39
C PRO A 13 -0.48 31.93 14.04
N THR A 14 -1.08 32.17 12.87
CA THR A 14 -2.16 31.35 12.34
C THR A 14 -1.71 29.90 12.29
N ALA A 15 -2.41 29.02 12.99
CA ALA A 15 -2.09 27.59 13.01
C ALA A 15 -2.00 27.08 11.55
N PRO A 16 -0.98 26.25 11.22
CA PRO A 16 -0.84 25.72 9.88
C PRO A 16 -2.12 24.95 9.51
N THR A 17 -2.75 25.33 8.40
CA THR A 17 -3.95 24.64 7.91
C THR A 17 -3.60 23.16 7.70
N PRO A 18 -4.36 22.21 8.28
CA PRO A 18 -4.06 20.80 8.12
C PRO A 18 -4.09 20.44 6.63
N THR A 19 -2.98 19.92 6.12
CA THR A 19 -2.88 19.48 4.73
C THR A 19 -3.94 18.41 4.46
N PRO A 20 -4.70 18.50 3.35
CA PRO A 20 -5.71 17.50 3.01
C PRO A 20 -5.06 16.12 2.92
N GLN A 21 -5.49 15.17 3.75
CA GLN A 21 -5.02 13.81 3.62
C GLN A 21 -5.59 13.19 2.34
N PRO A 22 -4.79 12.44 1.54
CA PRO A 22 -5.34 11.72 0.41
C PRO A 22 -6.40 10.72 0.91
N ALA A 23 -7.52 10.63 0.19
CA ALA A 23 -8.61 9.72 0.54
C ALA A 23 -8.08 8.28 0.74
N PRO A 24 -8.62 7.51 1.69
CA PRO A 24 -8.25 6.10 1.84
C PRO A 24 -8.53 5.33 0.54
N LEU A 25 -7.82 4.21 0.31
CA LEU A 25 -8.14 3.34 -0.82
C LEU A 25 -9.58 2.82 -0.68
N PRO A 26 -10.32 2.62 -1.80
CA PRO A 26 -11.65 2.05 -1.73
C PRO A 26 -11.63 0.71 -1.01
N ALA A 27 -12.62 0.44 -0.16
CA ALA A 27 -12.71 -0.81 0.59
C ALA A 27 -12.63 -2.05 -0.33
N ALA A 28 -13.25 -1.97 -1.51
CA ALA A 28 -13.21 -3.02 -2.54
C ALA A 28 -11.78 -3.42 -2.93
N VAL A 29 -10.84 -2.47 -3.05
CA VAL A 29 -9.44 -2.78 -3.41
C VAL A 29 -8.77 -3.59 -2.31
N ASN A 30 -9.03 -3.27 -1.05
CA ASN A 30 -8.47 -4.04 0.07
C ASN A 30 -9.09 -5.44 0.13
N VAL A 31 -10.40 -5.58 -0.08
CA VAL A 31 -11.07 -6.89 -0.12
C VAL A 31 -10.47 -7.77 -1.22
N LEU A 32 -10.27 -7.22 -2.42
CA LEU A 32 -9.63 -7.94 -3.52
C LEU A 32 -8.20 -8.36 -3.20
N LEU A 33 -7.40 -7.49 -2.56
CA LEU A 33 -6.03 -7.81 -2.17
C LEU A 33 -5.98 -8.92 -1.11
N TYR A 34 -6.86 -8.88 -0.10
CA TYR A 34 -6.97 -9.96 0.88
C TYR A 34 -7.40 -11.25 0.20
N GLY A 35 -8.47 -11.21 -0.61
CA GLY A 35 -8.97 -12.37 -1.33
C GLY A 35 -7.89 -12.99 -2.21
N ALA A 36 -7.15 -12.19 -2.97
CA ALA A 36 -6.05 -12.65 -3.81
C ALA A 36 -4.91 -13.27 -2.99
N ALA A 37 -4.50 -12.64 -1.89
CA ALA A 37 -3.44 -13.19 -1.03
C ALA A 37 -3.83 -14.55 -0.43
N PHE A 38 -5.05 -14.70 0.08
CA PHE A 38 -5.53 -15.97 0.61
C PHE A 38 -5.72 -17.02 -0.50
N ALA A 39 -6.23 -16.64 -1.66
CA ALA A 39 -6.33 -17.53 -2.80
C ALA A 39 -4.95 -18.08 -3.20
N CYS A 40 -3.92 -17.23 -3.28
CA CYS A 40 -2.56 -17.69 -3.56
C CYS A 40 -2.03 -18.68 -2.52
N VAL A 41 -2.27 -18.45 -1.22
CA VAL A 41 -1.90 -19.39 -0.16
C VAL A 41 -2.59 -20.74 -0.36
N LEU A 42 -3.89 -20.75 -0.64
CA LEU A 42 -4.63 -21.98 -0.90
C LEU A 42 -4.14 -22.69 -2.17
N THR A 43 -3.81 -21.94 -3.21
CA THR A 43 -3.23 -22.48 -4.45
C THR A 43 -1.87 -23.12 -4.19
N ILE A 44 -0.98 -22.48 -3.42
CA ILE A 44 0.31 -23.05 -3.01
C ILE A 44 0.07 -24.38 -2.28
N MET A 45 -0.84 -24.41 -1.32
CA MET A 45 -1.15 -25.62 -0.56
C MET A 45 -1.63 -26.75 -1.47
N ALA A 46 -2.59 -26.46 -2.34
CA ALA A 46 -3.17 -27.45 -3.25
C ALA A 46 -2.14 -27.98 -4.27
N LEU A 47 -1.36 -27.09 -4.90
CA LEU A 47 -0.38 -27.49 -5.92
C LEU A 47 0.82 -28.22 -5.33
N SER A 48 1.21 -27.91 -4.09
CA SER A 48 2.33 -28.62 -3.44
C SER A 48 1.95 -30.06 -3.10
N LEU A 49 0.70 -30.31 -2.69
CA LEU A 49 0.21 -31.65 -2.36
C LEU A 49 -0.20 -32.48 -3.58
N LEU A 50 -0.34 -31.85 -4.74
CA LEU A 50 -0.77 -32.50 -5.97
C LEU A 50 0.28 -33.53 -6.44
N PRO A 51 -0.11 -34.78 -6.76
CA PRO A 51 0.81 -35.79 -7.28
C PRO A 51 1.55 -35.31 -8.53
N ALA A 52 2.78 -35.79 -8.74
CA ALA A 52 3.63 -35.30 -9.82
C ALA A 52 3.01 -35.53 -11.22
N GLN A 53 2.30 -36.65 -11.42
CA GLN A 53 1.67 -36.96 -12.71
C GLN A 53 0.53 -36.01 -13.11
N GLU A 54 -0.09 -35.34 -12.13
CA GLU A 54 -1.17 -34.37 -12.35
C GLU A 54 -0.63 -32.93 -12.40
N MET A 55 0.69 -32.75 -12.21
CA MET A 55 1.28 -31.43 -12.14
C MET A 55 1.36 -30.81 -13.55
N PRO A 56 0.88 -29.57 -13.74
CA PRO A 56 1.03 -28.87 -15.02
C PRO A 56 2.51 -28.74 -15.39
N SER A 57 2.86 -29.08 -16.64
CA SER A 57 4.20 -28.81 -17.14
C SER A 57 4.36 -27.31 -17.41
N THR A 58 5.12 -26.62 -16.56
CA THR A 58 5.34 -25.17 -16.64
C THR A 58 6.54 -24.80 -17.51
N GLY A 59 7.46 -25.73 -17.76
CA GLY A 59 8.73 -25.46 -18.47
C GLY A 59 9.68 -24.54 -17.71
N ILE A 60 9.36 -24.22 -16.45
CA ILE A 60 10.17 -23.41 -15.55
C ILE A 60 11.18 -24.32 -14.87
N ALA A 61 12.39 -23.82 -14.64
CA ALA A 61 13.42 -24.60 -13.95
C ALA A 61 13.01 -24.90 -12.51
N ASP A 62 13.40 -26.08 -12.03
CA ASP A 62 13.10 -26.56 -10.68
C ASP A 62 13.42 -25.50 -9.61
N GLY A 63 12.51 -25.33 -8.65
CA GLY A 63 12.62 -24.34 -7.58
C GLY A 63 12.25 -22.90 -7.94
N ILE A 64 12.30 -22.49 -9.21
CA ILE A 64 11.87 -21.13 -9.60
C ILE A 64 10.35 -20.96 -9.42
N ASP A 65 9.58 -22.02 -9.64
CA ASP A 65 8.13 -22.02 -9.39
C ASP A 65 7.81 -21.70 -7.92
N HIS A 66 8.56 -22.31 -6.99
CA HIS A 66 8.47 -22.02 -5.55
C HIS A 66 8.82 -20.55 -5.28
N PHE A 67 9.91 -20.04 -5.84
CA PHE A 67 10.30 -18.65 -5.66
C PHE A 67 9.20 -17.69 -6.13
N ILE A 68 8.69 -17.85 -7.35
CA ILE A 68 7.67 -16.97 -7.95
C ILE A 68 6.37 -17.03 -7.16
N ALA A 69 5.91 -18.22 -6.77
CA ALA A 69 4.66 -18.39 -6.03
C ALA A 69 4.72 -17.67 -4.67
N TYR A 70 5.81 -17.87 -3.92
CA TYR A 70 5.98 -17.24 -2.61
C TYR A 70 6.28 -15.74 -2.72
N TRP A 71 6.99 -15.31 -3.76
CA TRP A 71 7.25 -13.90 -4.05
C TRP A 71 5.97 -13.12 -4.37
N GLY A 72 5.12 -13.66 -5.26
CA GLY A 72 3.83 -13.06 -5.57
C GLY A 72 2.91 -12.99 -4.35
N THR A 73 2.81 -14.08 -3.60
CA THR A 73 2.01 -14.17 -2.38
C THR A 73 2.47 -13.17 -1.32
N GLY A 74 3.79 -13.11 -1.08
CA GLY A 74 4.40 -12.15 -0.16
C GLY A 74 4.16 -10.69 -0.56
N GLY A 75 4.25 -10.38 -1.85
CA GLY A 75 3.95 -9.06 -2.39
C GLY A 75 2.49 -8.65 -2.20
N LEU A 76 1.56 -9.56 -2.47
CA LEU A 76 0.12 -9.34 -2.26
C LEU A 76 -0.19 -9.12 -0.78
N MET A 77 0.38 -9.93 0.13
CA MET A 77 0.23 -9.72 1.57
C MET A 77 0.79 -8.37 2.01
N ALA A 78 1.95 -7.95 1.52
CA ALA A 78 2.53 -6.64 1.81
C ALA A 78 1.63 -5.47 1.37
N LEU A 79 0.98 -5.61 0.22
CA LEU A 79 0.00 -4.62 -0.25
C LEU A 79 -1.29 -4.67 0.57
N ALA A 80 -1.82 -5.86 0.86
CA ALA A 80 -3.06 -6.06 1.60
C ALA A 80 -2.97 -5.51 3.03
N PHE A 81 -1.90 -5.83 3.74
CA PHE A 81 -1.64 -5.39 5.12
C PHE A 81 -0.76 -4.13 5.21
N ARG A 82 -0.77 -3.28 4.17
CA ARG A 82 0.03 -2.04 4.15
C ARG A 82 -0.18 -1.20 5.42
N GLY A 83 0.91 -0.68 5.97
CA GLY A 83 0.90 0.11 7.22
C GLY A 83 0.79 -0.70 8.51
N ARG A 84 0.63 -2.03 8.45
CA ARG A 84 0.55 -2.92 9.62
C ARG A 84 1.83 -3.74 9.77
N GLY A 85 2.94 -3.06 10.09
CA GLY A 85 4.28 -3.66 10.12
C GLY A 85 4.39 -4.95 10.95
N ARG A 86 3.77 -5.00 12.13
CA ARG A 86 3.75 -6.22 12.97
C ARG A 86 3.04 -7.40 12.29
N VAL A 87 1.93 -7.14 11.61
CA VAL A 87 1.19 -8.16 10.86
C VAL A 87 2.01 -8.68 9.69
N LEU A 88 2.77 -7.82 9.02
CA LEU A 88 3.66 -8.23 7.94
C LEU A 88 4.80 -9.13 8.41
N VAL A 89 5.38 -8.87 9.59
CA VAL A 89 6.39 -9.75 10.18
C VAL A 89 5.80 -11.14 10.47
N VAL A 90 4.63 -11.19 11.11
CA VAL A 90 3.93 -12.45 11.37
C VAL A 90 3.57 -13.17 10.08
N ALA A 91 3.09 -12.45 9.06
CA ALA A 91 2.78 -13.02 7.76
C ALA A 91 4.02 -13.58 7.06
N GLY A 92 5.17 -12.89 7.14
CA GLY A 92 6.44 -13.37 6.58
C GLY A 92 6.92 -14.64 7.27
N ILE A 93 6.90 -14.68 8.60
CA ILE A 93 7.24 -15.88 9.38
C ILE A 93 6.28 -17.03 9.03
N GLY A 94 4.97 -16.73 8.97
CA GLY A 94 3.95 -17.71 8.61
C GLY A 94 4.13 -18.26 7.19
N LEU A 95 4.50 -17.41 6.23
CA LEU A 95 4.72 -17.84 4.85
C LEU A 95 5.99 -18.67 4.70
N ILE A 96 7.07 -18.34 5.41
CA ILE A 96 8.28 -19.19 5.46
C ILE A 96 7.96 -20.53 6.14
N GLY A 97 7.23 -20.49 7.26
CA GLY A 97 6.78 -21.69 7.97
C GLY A 97 5.88 -22.56 7.10
N LEU A 98 5.00 -21.96 6.30
CA LEU A 98 4.19 -22.65 5.32
C LEU A 98 5.08 -23.32 4.26
N GLY A 99 6.10 -22.63 3.74
CA GLY A 99 7.13 -23.22 2.88
C GLY A 99 7.71 -24.50 3.45
N GLY A 100 8.30 -24.43 4.64
CA GLY A 100 8.88 -25.61 5.29
C GLY A 100 7.86 -26.73 5.57
N LEU A 101 6.63 -26.37 5.95
CA LEU A 101 5.57 -27.35 6.15
C LEU A 101 5.19 -28.06 4.85
N MET A 102 5.05 -27.32 3.74
CA MET A 102 4.70 -27.91 2.45
C MET A 102 5.80 -28.84 1.92
N GLU A 103 7.08 -28.51 2.12
CA GLU A 103 8.21 -29.38 1.77
C GLU A 103 8.16 -30.73 2.51
N VAL A 104 7.81 -30.71 3.80
CA VAL A 104 7.65 -31.95 4.58
C VAL A 104 6.44 -32.73 4.10
N LEU A 105 5.31 -32.05 3.87
CA LEU A 105 4.07 -32.70 3.43
C LEU A 105 4.16 -33.24 2.00
N GLN A 106 4.97 -32.64 1.13
CA GLN A 106 5.22 -33.11 -0.23
C GLN A 106 5.81 -34.52 -0.28
N GLN A 107 6.52 -34.97 0.77
CA GLN A 107 7.04 -36.34 0.85
C GLN A 107 5.93 -37.40 0.91
N LEU A 108 4.71 -36.99 1.28
CA LEU A 108 3.53 -37.84 1.27
C LEU A 108 2.85 -37.91 -0.10
N SER A 109 3.22 -37.02 -1.03
CA SER A 109 2.64 -36.94 -2.36
C SER A 109 3.40 -37.85 -3.34
N PRO A 110 2.72 -38.78 -4.04
CA PRO A 110 3.37 -39.68 -4.98
C PRO A 110 4.14 -38.95 -6.08
N GLY A 111 5.39 -39.38 -6.32
CA GLY A 111 6.26 -38.83 -7.35
C GLY A 111 6.84 -37.44 -7.05
N ARG A 112 6.58 -36.88 -5.86
CA ARG A 112 7.18 -35.62 -5.42
C ARG A 112 8.47 -35.85 -4.66
N SER A 113 9.42 -34.96 -4.88
CA SER A 113 10.62 -34.81 -4.07
C SER A 113 10.67 -33.38 -3.55
N SER A 114 10.90 -33.23 -2.25
CA SER A 114 11.26 -31.95 -1.66
C SER A 114 12.76 -31.86 -1.45
N THR A 115 13.32 -30.67 -1.64
CA THR A 115 14.73 -30.41 -1.41
C THR A 115 14.93 -29.20 -0.51
N TRP A 116 16.09 -29.12 0.13
CA TRP A 116 16.49 -27.90 0.84
C TRP A 116 16.52 -26.68 -0.10
N GLY A 117 16.75 -26.89 -1.39
CA GLY A 117 16.70 -25.84 -2.41
C GLY A 117 15.30 -25.24 -2.56
N ASP A 118 14.27 -26.08 -2.59
CA ASP A 118 12.87 -25.64 -2.73
C ASP A 118 12.40 -24.85 -1.51
N PHE A 119 12.82 -25.27 -0.31
CA PHE A 119 12.60 -24.48 0.90
C PHE A 119 13.27 -23.09 0.83
N LEU A 120 14.53 -23.03 0.38
CA LEU A 120 15.26 -21.77 0.25
C LEU A 120 14.64 -20.86 -0.81
N MET A 121 14.16 -21.43 -1.92
CA MET A 121 13.45 -20.68 -2.96
C MET A 121 12.11 -20.14 -2.45
N SER A 122 11.33 -20.96 -1.74
CA SER A 122 10.09 -20.56 -1.09
C SER A 122 10.31 -19.43 -0.07
N GLY A 123 11.27 -19.61 0.84
CA GLY A 123 11.60 -18.62 1.87
C GLY A 123 12.18 -17.33 1.30
N GLY A 124 13.12 -17.44 0.35
CA GLY A 124 13.70 -16.31 -0.37
C GLY A 124 12.67 -15.53 -1.17
N GLY A 125 11.79 -16.25 -1.88
CA GLY A 125 10.65 -15.69 -2.59
C GLY A 125 9.73 -14.92 -1.65
N ALA A 126 9.31 -15.52 -0.54
CA ALA A 126 8.48 -14.87 0.47
C ALA A 126 9.09 -13.55 0.96
N LEU A 127 10.35 -13.57 1.38
CA LEU A 127 11.05 -12.37 1.87
C LEU A 127 11.18 -11.29 0.79
N ALA A 128 11.60 -11.68 -0.41
CA ALA A 128 11.72 -10.76 -1.54
C ALA A 128 10.37 -10.13 -1.93
N GLY A 129 9.30 -10.93 -1.90
CA GLY A 129 7.93 -10.50 -2.17
C GLY A 129 7.44 -9.49 -1.14
N LEU A 130 7.60 -9.81 0.14
CA LEU A 130 7.24 -8.90 1.23
C LEU A 130 8.01 -7.57 1.14
N ALA A 131 9.32 -7.63 0.88
CA ALA A 131 10.17 -6.46 0.74
C ALA A 131 9.71 -5.58 -0.44
N MET A 132 9.56 -6.18 -1.62
CA MET A 132 9.09 -5.48 -2.82
C MET A 132 7.71 -4.86 -2.60
N GLY A 133 6.74 -5.63 -2.12
CA GLY A 133 5.38 -5.13 -1.90
C GLY A 133 5.32 -4.01 -0.86
N THR A 134 6.20 -4.05 0.16
CA THR A 134 6.32 -2.97 1.15
C THR A 134 6.88 -1.69 0.51
N VAL A 135 7.93 -1.80 -0.32
CA VAL A 135 8.48 -0.67 -1.07
C VAL A 135 7.43 -0.08 -2.01
N ALA A 136 6.71 -0.93 -2.76
CA ALA A 136 5.63 -0.52 -3.65
C ALA A 136 4.52 0.21 -2.88
N ALA A 137 4.08 -0.32 -1.74
CA ALA A 137 3.07 0.32 -0.90
C ALA A 137 3.50 1.72 -0.41
N ARG A 138 4.78 1.85 -0.01
CA ARG A 138 5.37 3.14 0.41
C ARG A 138 5.43 4.12 -0.75
N LEU A 139 5.88 3.69 -1.93
CA LEU A 139 5.97 4.51 -3.14
C LEU A 139 4.59 5.00 -3.58
N ILE A 140 3.61 4.10 -3.68
CA ILE A 140 2.22 4.45 -4.02
C ILE A 140 1.68 5.49 -3.03
N SER A 141 1.90 5.28 -1.72
CA SER A 141 1.46 6.23 -0.70
C SER A 141 2.15 7.59 -0.84
N HIS A 142 3.42 7.61 -1.20
CA HIS A 142 4.19 8.84 -1.42
C HIS A 142 3.73 9.61 -2.65
N LEU A 143 3.54 8.92 -3.77
CA LEU A 143 3.05 9.53 -5.01
C LEU A 143 1.63 10.10 -4.83
N ARG A 144 0.76 9.40 -4.11
CA ARG A 144 -0.59 9.89 -3.78
C ARG A 144 -0.57 11.16 -2.94
N ARG A 145 0.32 11.24 -1.94
CA ARG A 145 0.52 12.46 -1.14
C ARG A 145 1.02 13.63 -2.00
N ARG A 146 1.97 13.38 -2.92
CA ARG A 146 2.48 14.39 -3.85
C ARG A 146 1.41 14.91 -4.81
N ALA A 147 0.55 14.03 -5.32
CA ALA A 147 -0.55 14.40 -6.19
C ALA A 147 -1.60 15.25 -5.46
N ALA A 148 -1.96 14.88 -4.22
CA ALA A 148 -2.87 15.65 -3.38
C ALA A 148 -2.30 17.01 -2.96
N GLY A 149 -0.98 17.09 -2.79
CA GLY A 149 -0.24 18.32 -2.43
C GLY A 149 0.08 19.27 -3.59
N ARG A 150 -0.28 18.95 -4.84
CA ARG A 150 -0.29 19.93 -5.94
C ARG A 150 -1.66 20.61 -5.95
N PRO A 151 -1.85 21.77 -5.29
CA PRO A 151 -3.03 22.57 -5.56
C PRO A 151 -2.98 22.89 -7.05
N GLY A 152 -3.98 22.42 -7.79
CA GLY A 152 -4.19 22.84 -9.16
C GLY A 152 -4.08 24.36 -9.18
N ARG A 153 -3.31 24.88 -10.12
CA ARG A 153 -3.29 26.27 -10.56
C ARG A 153 -4.73 26.65 -10.92
N ARG A 154 -5.57 26.89 -9.92
CA ARG A 154 -6.79 27.65 -10.08
C ARG A 154 -6.23 29.02 -10.44
N HIS A 155 -6.24 29.33 -11.73
CA HIS A 155 -6.40 30.72 -12.13
C HIS A 155 -7.57 31.22 -11.31
N ARG A 156 -7.26 31.87 -10.19
CA ARG A 156 -8.20 32.70 -9.49
C ARG A 156 -8.51 33.76 -10.53
N PHE A 157 -9.59 33.53 -11.28
CA PHE A 157 -10.20 34.56 -12.06
C PHE A 157 -10.73 35.51 -11.01
N GLU A 158 -9.87 36.44 -10.59
CA GLU A 158 -10.31 37.67 -9.95
C GLU A 158 -11.11 38.36 -11.03
N GLY A 159 -12.41 38.05 -11.08
CA GLY A 159 -13.35 38.83 -11.84
C GLY A 159 -13.21 40.30 -11.39
N PRO A 160 -13.48 41.27 -12.28
CA PRO A 160 -13.40 42.67 -11.93
C PRO A 160 -14.19 42.91 -10.65
N VAL A 161 -13.52 43.43 -9.61
CA VAL A 161 -14.17 43.89 -8.39
C VAL A 161 -15.25 44.89 -8.83
N PRO A 162 -16.53 44.66 -8.55
CA PRO A 162 -17.55 45.66 -8.84
C PRO A 162 -17.18 46.93 -8.09
N GLN A 163 -16.88 48.01 -8.81
CA GLN A 163 -16.73 49.32 -8.19
C GLN A 163 -18.07 49.64 -7.53
N GLU A 164 -18.07 49.65 -6.21
CA GLU A 164 -19.18 50.13 -5.40
C GLU A 164 -19.45 51.58 -5.80
N ALA A 165 -20.59 51.80 -6.44
CA ALA A 165 -21.00 53.10 -6.95
C ALA A 165 -21.06 54.09 -5.78
N ALA A 166 -20.27 55.15 -5.89
CA ALA A 166 -20.19 56.21 -4.90
C ALA A 166 -21.60 56.78 -4.58
N PRO A 167 -21.88 57.13 -3.31
CA PRO A 167 -23.19 57.66 -2.93
C PRO A 167 -23.46 59.00 -3.62
N VAL A 168 -24.53 59.02 -4.42
CA VAL A 168 -25.07 60.23 -5.04
C VAL A 168 -25.48 61.19 -3.93
N ARG A 169 -24.75 62.30 -3.81
CA ARG A 169 -25.03 63.39 -2.87
C ARG A 169 -26.31 64.09 -3.33
N ALA A 170 -27.45 63.78 -2.71
CA ALA A 170 -28.69 64.50 -2.93
C ALA A 170 -28.51 65.96 -2.48
N GLY A 171 -28.62 66.88 -3.45
CA GLY A 171 -28.48 68.31 -3.23
C GLY A 171 -29.61 68.85 -2.37
N ARG A 172 -29.24 69.72 -1.43
CA ARG A 172 -30.16 70.60 -0.70
C ARG A 172 -30.87 71.53 -1.69
N ARG A 173 -32.19 71.58 -1.63
CA ARG A 173 -32.99 72.79 -1.82
C ARG A 173 -34.13 72.78 -0.82
#